data_AF-A0A2H6FI10-F1
#
_entry.id   AF-A0A2H6FI10-F1
#
_cell.length_a   1.000
_cell.length_b   1.000
_cell.length_c   1.000
_cell.angle_alpha   90.00
_cell.angle_beta   90.00
_cell.angle_gamma   90.00
#
_symmetry.space_group_name_H-M   'P 1'
#
loop_
_entity.id
_entity.type
_entity.pdbx_description
1 polymer ?
#
loop_
_entity_poly.entity_id
_entity_poly.type
_entity_poly.pdbx_seq_one_letter_code
_entity_poly.pdbx_strand_id
1 'polypeptide(L)'
;MAKDEKQIKVLLFTSEVDKAKYIKAVIKSTEEIIADADMVHDSQQWFRLSWQDVQKFRDGPTVDAFGLSPILSAIVKMLPPLSAETNHEQWLSATRNVHLAKYQVFGLIVVRDLYDRAQNLRAGRLWQRLHLLATTKEIAMHPINQSIEMVDREMSLAKPPLTAHVLADLTGHPAWKPTLFFQDRLSRKEST
;
A
#
# COMPACT_ATOMS: atom_id res chain seq x y z
N MET A 1 -3.40 -8.62 -29.25
CA MET A 1 -3.50 -8.84 -27.79
C MET A 1 -4.10 -10.20 -27.53
N ALA A 2 -3.44 -11.04 -26.72
CA ALA A 2 -3.94 -12.37 -26.40
C ALA A 2 -5.25 -12.28 -25.60
N LYS A 3 -6.14 -13.25 -25.77
CA LYS A 3 -7.47 -13.32 -25.11
C LYS A 3 -7.40 -13.17 -23.57
N ASP A 4 -6.25 -13.52 -22.99
CA ASP A 4 -5.94 -13.51 -21.55
C ASP A 4 -5.57 -12.13 -20.97
N GLU A 5 -5.10 -11.17 -21.79
CA GLU A 5 -4.85 -9.78 -21.33
C GLU A 5 -6.15 -9.04 -21.03
N LYS A 6 -7.31 -9.59 -21.42
CA LYS A 6 -8.64 -9.01 -21.15
C LYS A 6 -9.11 -9.18 -19.70
N GLN A 7 -8.33 -9.84 -18.85
CA GLN A 7 -8.71 -10.16 -17.47
C GLN A 7 -7.99 -9.26 -16.44
N ILE A 8 -7.13 -8.33 -16.87
CA ILE A 8 -6.37 -7.43 -16.00
C ILE A 8 -6.25 -6.07 -16.67
N LYS A 9 -6.35 -4.98 -15.91
CA LYS A 9 -6.10 -3.63 -16.42
C LYS A 9 -5.60 -2.70 -15.33
N VAL A 10 -5.01 -1.59 -15.75
CA VAL A 10 -4.69 -0.45 -14.90
C VAL A 10 -5.81 0.57 -15.02
N LEU A 11 -6.30 1.07 -13.88
CA LEU A 11 -7.14 2.25 -13.79
C LEU A 11 -6.30 3.37 -13.19
N LEU A 12 -6.34 4.56 -13.78
CA LEU A 12 -5.64 5.75 -13.31
C LEU A 12 -6.66 6.85 -13.03
N PHE A 13 -6.46 7.56 -11.92
CA PHE A 13 -7.40 8.56 -11.43
C PHE A 13 -6.67 9.86 -11.14
N THR A 14 -7.27 10.95 -11.58
CA THR A 14 -6.78 12.32 -11.37
C THR A 14 -7.84 13.24 -10.77
N SER A 15 -9.11 12.80 -10.74
CA SER A 15 -10.23 13.61 -10.27
C SER A 15 -10.17 13.80 -8.75
N GLU A 16 -10.50 15.00 -8.26
CA GLU A 16 -10.53 15.28 -6.83
C GLU A 16 -11.60 14.47 -6.09
N VAL A 17 -12.70 14.13 -6.76
CA VAL A 17 -13.77 13.30 -6.19
C VAL A 17 -13.26 11.88 -5.92
N ASP A 18 -12.54 11.27 -6.87
CA ASP A 18 -12.03 9.92 -6.70
C ASP A 18 -10.85 9.90 -5.71
N LYS A 19 -10.03 10.96 -5.69
CA LYS A 19 -8.98 11.14 -4.67
C LYS A 19 -9.55 11.19 -3.26
N ALA A 20 -10.64 11.93 -3.05
CA ALA A 20 -11.30 12.00 -1.75
C ALA A 20 -11.83 10.63 -1.29
N LYS A 21 -12.45 9.86 -2.21
CA LYS A 21 -12.88 8.47 -1.93
C LYS A 21 -11.71 7.57 -1.59
N TYR A 22 -10.63 7.64 -2.37
CA TYR A 22 -9.40 6.90 -2.16
C TYR A 22 -8.77 7.18 -0.79
N ILE A 23 -8.57 8.46 -0.44
CA ILE A 23 -8.01 8.88 0.85
C ILE A 23 -8.87 8.34 1.99
N LYS A 24 -10.20 8.48 1.89
CA LYS A 24 -11.13 7.98 2.90
C LYS A 24 -11.02 6.47 3.07
N ALA A 25 -10.93 5.71 1.98
CA ALA A 25 -10.80 4.27 2.02
C ALA A 25 -9.48 3.85 2.70
N VAL A 26 -8.35 4.44 2.32
CA VAL A 26 -7.05 4.12 2.93
C VAL A 26 -7.01 4.46 4.41
N ILE A 27 -7.47 5.65 4.81
CA ILE A 27 -7.48 6.05 6.22
C ILE A 27 -8.36 5.11 7.03
N LYS A 28 -9.59 4.85 6.58
CA LYS A 28 -10.51 3.95 7.28
C LYS A 28 -9.91 2.54 7.42
N SER A 29 -9.37 1.97 6.35
CA SER A 29 -8.75 0.65 6.42
C SER A 29 -7.52 0.62 7.33
N THR A 30 -6.74 1.71 7.39
CA THR A 30 -5.62 1.81 8.33
C THR A 30 -6.11 1.84 9.78
N GLU A 31 -7.17 2.60 10.07
CA GLU A 31 -7.80 2.63 11.40
C GLU A 31 -8.35 1.25 11.80
N GLU A 32 -8.99 0.54 10.87
CA GLU A 32 -9.50 -0.82 11.09
C GLU A 32 -8.39 -1.85 11.32
N ILE A 33 -7.28 -1.77 10.57
CA ILE A 33 -6.10 -2.64 10.77
C ILE A 33 -5.51 -2.41 12.16
N ILE A 34 -5.34 -1.15 12.58
CA ILE A 34 -4.80 -0.81 13.90
C ILE A 34 -5.70 -1.32 15.03
N ALA A 35 -7.02 -1.36 14.81
CA ALA A 35 -7.98 -1.89 15.77
C ALA A 35 -8.06 -3.43 15.78
N ASP A 36 -7.48 -4.11 14.78
CA ASP A 36 -7.47 -5.57 14.67
C ASP A 36 -6.15 -6.14 15.22
N ALA A 37 -6.21 -6.70 16.44
CA ALA A 37 -5.04 -7.20 17.15
C ALA A 37 -4.28 -8.30 16.39
N ASP A 38 -4.97 -9.14 15.61
CA ASP A 38 -4.32 -10.21 14.84
C ASP A 38 -3.53 -9.60 13.67
N MET A 39 -4.14 -8.66 12.94
CA MET A 39 -3.47 -7.98 11.82
C MET A 39 -2.26 -7.16 12.29
N VAL A 40 -2.41 -6.49 13.43
CA VAL A 40 -1.32 -5.81 14.11
C VAL A 40 -0.19 -6.79 14.44
N HIS A 41 -0.52 -7.91 15.08
CA HIS A 41 0.47 -8.91 15.48
C HIS A 41 1.23 -9.45 14.27
N ASP A 42 0.51 -9.85 13.22
CA ASP A 42 1.09 -10.38 11.99
C ASP A 42 1.98 -9.34 11.29
N SER A 43 1.54 -8.08 11.23
CA SER A 43 2.31 -6.98 10.63
C SER A 43 3.60 -6.70 11.39
N GLN A 44 3.57 -6.71 12.73
CA GLN A 44 4.74 -6.51 13.57
C GLN A 44 5.83 -7.55 13.35
N GLN A 45 5.46 -8.79 13.03
CA GLN A 45 6.42 -9.85 12.70
C GLN A 45 7.25 -9.56 11.44
N TRP A 46 6.82 -8.61 10.59
CA TRP A 46 7.53 -8.23 9.36
C TRP A 46 8.38 -6.97 9.49
N PHE A 47 8.17 -6.12 10.51
CA PHE A 47 9.00 -4.93 10.70
C PHE A 47 10.38 -5.24 11.27
N ARG A 48 11.40 -4.53 10.79
CA ARG A 48 12.78 -4.58 11.31
C ARG A 48 13.16 -3.22 11.88
N LEU A 49 12.78 -3.00 13.13
CA LEU A 49 12.93 -1.69 13.78
C LEU A 49 14.30 -1.51 14.45
N SER A 50 15.03 -2.59 14.70
CA SER A 50 16.39 -2.55 15.27
C SER A 50 17.46 -2.93 14.24
N TRP A 51 18.69 -2.47 14.46
CA TRP A 51 19.83 -2.91 13.64
C TRP A 51 20.05 -4.42 13.69
N GLN A 52 19.82 -5.04 14.85
CA GLN A 52 19.99 -6.49 15.03
C GLN A 52 19.00 -7.28 14.17
N ASP A 53 17.73 -6.86 14.13
CA ASP A 53 16.70 -7.50 13.30
C ASP A 53 17.00 -7.36 11.82
N VAL A 54 17.47 -6.17 11.39
CA VAL A 54 17.89 -5.93 10.01
C VAL A 54 19.00 -6.90 9.60
N GLN A 55 20.02 -7.09 10.44
CA GLN A 55 21.14 -8.00 10.15
C GLN A 55 20.74 -9.48 10.18
N LYS A 56 19.83 -9.86 11.09
CA LYS A 56 19.37 -11.24 11.30
C LYS A 56 18.44 -11.71 10.19
N PHE A 57 17.37 -10.98 9.92
CA PHE A 57 16.30 -11.45 9.04
C PHE A 57 16.48 -11.00 7.58
N ARG A 58 17.09 -9.82 7.36
CA ARG A 58 17.41 -9.29 6.02
C ARG A 58 16.23 -9.21 5.07
N ASP A 59 15.04 -9.03 5.62
CA ASP A 59 13.77 -8.91 4.94
C ASP A 59 12.93 -7.80 5.61
N GLY A 60 11.70 -7.61 5.12
CA GLY A 60 10.73 -6.74 5.74
C GLY A 60 11.05 -5.23 5.67
N PRO A 61 10.09 -4.37 6.06
CA PRO A 61 10.31 -2.93 6.11
C PRO A 61 11.24 -2.56 7.26
N THR A 62 12.22 -1.70 6.98
CA THR A 62 13.12 -1.11 7.98
C THR A 62 12.75 0.34 8.25
N VAL A 63 13.32 0.92 9.30
CA VAL A 63 13.21 2.36 9.62
C VAL A 63 13.64 3.26 8.45
N ASP A 64 14.50 2.78 7.53
CA ASP A 64 14.94 3.56 6.37
C ASP A 64 13.81 3.84 5.38
N ALA A 65 12.80 2.97 5.35
CA ALA A 65 11.64 3.12 4.49
C ALA A 65 10.62 4.14 5.04
N PHE A 66 10.79 4.63 6.27
CA PHE A 66 9.83 5.52 6.93
C PHE A 66 9.95 6.98 6.46
N GLY A 67 10.93 7.31 5.62
CA GLY A 67 11.15 8.67 5.11
C GLY A 67 11.79 9.63 6.12
N LEU A 68 12.46 9.09 7.15
CA LEU A 68 13.31 9.86 8.06
C LEU A 68 14.63 10.25 7.39
N SER A 69 15.32 11.27 7.91
CA SER A 69 16.67 11.61 7.44
C SER A 69 17.67 10.51 7.79
N PRO A 70 18.76 10.31 7.02
CA PRO A 70 19.71 9.21 7.26
C PRO A 70 20.28 9.17 8.68
N ILE A 71 20.60 10.35 9.24
CA ILE A 71 21.12 10.48 10.62
C ILE A 71 20.05 10.06 11.63
N LEU A 72 18.80 10.50 11.44
CA LEU A 72 17.71 10.15 12.34
C LEU A 72 17.37 8.66 12.26
N SER A 73 17.36 8.08 11.06
CA SER A 73 17.18 6.63 10.87
C SER A 73 18.27 5.83 11.59
N ALA A 74 19.52 6.27 11.54
CA ALA A 74 20.63 5.61 12.24
C ALA A 74 20.44 5.65 13.76
N ILE A 75 20.02 6.80 14.32
CA ILE A 75 19.75 6.94 15.75
C ILE A 75 18.58 6.04 16.18
N VAL A 76 17.47 6.06 15.44
CA VAL A 76 16.25 5.29 15.80
C VAL A 76 16.52 3.79 15.85
N LYS A 77 17.33 3.24 14.92
CA LYS A 77 17.68 1.81 14.92
C LYS A 77 18.54 1.35 16.09
N MET A 78 19.17 2.30 16.80
CA MET A 78 20.03 2.05 17.96
C MET A 78 19.29 2.21 19.29
N LEU A 79 18.09 2.81 19.27
CA LEU A 79 17.23 2.94 20.43
C LEU A 79 16.39 1.67 20.63
N PRO A 80 15.86 1.44 21.84
CA PRO A 80 14.86 0.39 22.06
C PRO A 80 13.66 0.58 21.13
N PRO A 81 13.06 -0.52 20.63
CA PRO A 81 11.89 -0.44 19.76
C PRO A 81 10.75 0.28 20.49
N LEU A 82 10.03 1.12 19.75
CA LEU A 82 8.81 1.77 20.23
C LEU A 82 7.75 0.70 20.56
N SER A 83 6.81 1.04 21.46
CA SER A 83 5.67 0.16 21.71
C SER A 83 4.83 -0.01 20.45
N ALA A 84 4.06 -1.10 20.41
CA ALA A 84 3.09 -1.39 19.36
C ALA A 84 2.17 -0.19 19.09
N GLU A 85 1.61 0.37 20.15
CA GLU A 85 0.66 1.47 20.11
C GLU A 85 1.28 2.73 19.49
N THR A 86 2.49 3.11 19.95
CA THR A 86 3.19 4.27 19.41
C THR A 86 3.54 4.09 17.93
N ASN A 87 3.94 2.88 17.52
CA ASN A 87 4.21 2.59 16.10
C ASN A 87 2.93 2.74 15.25
N HIS A 88 1.78 2.28 15.74
CA HIS A 88 0.52 2.39 15.00
C HIS A 88 0.03 3.84 14.87
N GLU A 89 0.11 4.63 15.94
CA GLU A 89 -0.22 6.06 15.89
C GLU A 89 0.67 6.80 14.90
N GLN A 90 1.98 6.51 14.91
CA GLN A 90 2.92 7.06 13.94
C GLN A 90 2.60 6.61 12.51
N TRP A 91 2.23 5.36 12.29
CA TRP A 91 1.85 4.85 10.98
C TRP A 91 0.58 5.52 10.44
N LEU A 92 -0.46 5.67 11.25
CA LEU A 92 -1.68 6.38 10.85
C LEU A 92 -1.39 7.85 10.54
N SER A 93 -0.58 8.51 11.39
CA SER A 93 -0.15 9.88 11.18
C SER A 93 0.68 10.03 9.90
N ALA A 94 1.64 9.15 9.64
CA ALA A 94 2.44 9.15 8.42
C ALA A 94 1.58 8.89 7.17
N THR A 95 0.64 7.95 7.25
CA THR A 95 -0.31 7.65 6.17
C THR A 95 -1.12 8.89 5.81
N ARG A 96 -1.72 9.55 6.80
CA ARG A 96 -2.53 10.75 6.59
C ARG A 96 -1.71 11.95 6.13
N ASN A 97 -0.61 12.25 6.82
CA ASN A 97 0.09 13.53 6.73
C ASN A 97 1.27 13.52 5.75
N VAL A 98 1.78 12.35 5.38
CA VAL A 98 2.97 12.21 4.52
C VAL A 98 2.65 11.46 3.24
N HIS A 99 2.05 10.27 3.34
CA HIS A 99 1.79 9.42 2.19
C HIS A 99 0.65 9.98 1.34
N LEU A 100 -0.49 10.30 1.95
CA LEU A 100 -1.67 10.81 1.23
C LEU A 100 -1.65 12.33 0.98
N ALA A 101 -0.66 13.05 1.51
CA ALA A 101 -0.59 14.51 1.37
C ALA A 101 -0.01 14.98 0.03
N LYS A 102 0.79 14.14 -0.67
CA LYS A 102 1.57 14.56 -1.84
C LYS A 102 1.64 13.45 -2.89
N TYR A 103 0.64 13.42 -3.77
CA TYR A 103 0.59 12.63 -5.01
C TYR A 103 -0.24 13.40 -6.05
N GLN A 104 -0.04 13.13 -7.34
CA GLN A 104 -0.83 13.73 -8.43
C GLN A 104 -1.84 12.75 -9.01
N VAL A 105 -1.43 11.48 -9.13
CA VAL A 105 -2.18 10.38 -9.71
C VAL A 105 -2.17 9.22 -8.72
N PHE A 106 -3.33 8.57 -8.57
CA PHE A 106 -3.37 7.24 -7.97
C PHE A 106 -3.93 6.25 -8.98
N GLY A 107 -3.62 4.98 -8.78
CA GLY A 107 -4.03 3.92 -9.68
C GLY A 107 -4.29 2.60 -9.01
N LEU A 108 -4.99 1.76 -9.76
CA LEU A 108 -5.41 0.42 -9.39
C LEU A 108 -4.97 -0.55 -10.45
N ILE A 109 -4.39 -1.68 -10.04
CA ILE A 109 -4.40 -2.88 -10.87
C ILE A 109 -5.63 -3.68 -10.47
N VAL A 110 -6.51 -3.92 -11.44
CA VAL A 110 -7.76 -4.65 -11.23
C VAL A 110 -7.75 -5.95 -12.00
N VAL A 111 -8.34 -6.98 -11.39
CA VAL A 111 -8.49 -8.34 -11.92
C VAL A 111 -9.97 -8.70 -11.95
N ARG A 112 -10.32 -9.80 -12.62
CA ARG A 112 -11.70 -10.31 -12.67
C ARG A 112 -11.99 -11.21 -11.47
N ASP A 113 -10.99 -11.96 -11.02
CA ASP A 113 -11.04 -12.77 -9.82
C ASP A 113 -9.80 -12.53 -8.94
N LEU A 114 -10.02 -12.12 -7.69
CA LEU A 114 -8.96 -11.86 -6.71
C LEU A 114 -8.23 -13.13 -6.29
N TYR A 115 -8.87 -14.29 -6.43
CA TYR A 115 -8.31 -15.55 -5.94
C TYR A 115 -7.81 -16.45 -7.08
N ASP A 116 -7.86 -15.96 -8.32
CA ASP A 116 -7.20 -16.60 -9.46
C ASP A 116 -5.69 -16.30 -9.43
N ARG A 117 -4.90 -17.35 -9.18
CA ARG A 117 -3.43 -17.25 -9.09
C ARG A 117 -2.78 -16.74 -10.38
N ALA A 118 -3.31 -17.12 -11.54
CA ALA A 118 -2.73 -16.71 -12.82
C ALA A 118 -2.95 -15.21 -13.04
N GLN A 119 -4.10 -14.67 -12.66
CA GLN A 119 -4.41 -13.25 -12.69
C GLN A 119 -3.51 -12.47 -11.72
N ASN A 120 -3.32 -12.93 -10.48
CA ASN A 120 -2.43 -12.28 -9.52
C ASN A 120 -0.97 -12.25 -9.97
N LEU A 121 -0.45 -13.36 -10.51
CA LEU A 121 0.91 -13.40 -11.05
C LEU A 121 1.11 -12.42 -12.22
N ARG A 122 0.09 -12.28 -13.07
CA ARG A 122 0.12 -11.32 -14.17
C ARG A 122 0.00 -9.87 -13.66
N ALA A 123 -0.82 -9.62 -12.64
CA ALA A 123 -0.93 -8.31 -11.97
C ALA A 123 0.41 -7.89 -11.36
N GLY A 124 1.11 -8.81 -10.67
CA GLY A 124 2.46 -8.55 -10.15
C GLY A 124 3.49 -8.24 -11.25
N ARG A 125 3.48 -8.98 -12.37
CA ARG A 125 4.34 -8.65 -13.53
C ARG A 125 4.00 -7.30 -14.13
N LEU A 126 2.72 -6.95 -14.22
CA LEU A 126 2.27 -5.66 -14.72
C LEU A 126 2.73 -4.53 -13.79
N TRP A 127 2.57 -4.68 -12.47
CA TRP A 127 3.08 -3.76 -11.48
C TRP A 127 4.58 -3.53 -11.65
N GLN A 128 5.37 -4.60 -11.73
CA GLN A 128 6.82 -4.47 -11.83
C GLN A 128 7.24 -3.74 -13.11
N ARG A 129 6.57 -4.00 -14.24
CA ARG A 129 6.82 -3.29 -15.50
C ARG A 129 6.47 -1.81 -15.40
N LEU A 130 5.31 -1.50 -14.79
CA LEU A 130 4.85 -0.13 -14.58
C LEU A 130 5.81 0.65 -13.67
N HIS A 131 6.19 0.05 -12.54
CA HIS A 131 7.12 0.62 -11.57
C HIS A 131 8.50 0.90 -12.17
N LEU A 132 9.06 -0.05 -12.92
CA LEU A 132 10.33 0.13 -13.60
C LEU A 132 10.25 1.21 -14.69
N LEU A 133 9.17 1.22 -15.48
CA LEU A 133 8.96 2.25 -16.50
C LEU A 133 8.87 3.64 -15.87
N ALA A 134 8.09 3.80 -14.79
CA ALA A 134 8.00 5.06 -14.04
C ALA A 134 9.38 5.50 -13.51
N THR A 135 10.18 4.56 -13.01
CA THR A 135 11.55 4.82 -12.56
C THR A 135 12.43 5.39 -13.69
N THR A 136 12.33 4.86 -14.92
CA THR A 136 13.05 5.45 -16.09
C THR A 136 12.63 6.87 -16.44
N LYS A 137 11.52 7.34 -15.85
CA LYS A 137 10.95 8.68 -16.02
C LYS A 137 11.07 9.52 -14.75
N GLU A 138 11.87 9.09 -13.77
CA GLU A 138 12.06 9.78 -12.49
C GLU A 138 10.76 9.96 -11.67
N ILE A 139 9.77 9.10 -11.93
CA ILE A 139 8.51 9.03 -11.19
C ILE A 139 8.65 7.94 -10.14
N ALA A 140 8.60 8.32 -8.87
CA ALA A 140 8.50 7.36 -7.78
C ALA A 140 7.05 6.84 -7.71
N MET A 141 6.89 5.56 -7.35
CA MET A 141 5.58 4.96 -7.15
C MET A 141 5.54 4.24 -5.81
N HIS A 142 4.44 4.40 -5.08
CA HIS A 142 4.27 3.83 -3.75
C HIS A 142 3.04 2.90 -3.74
N PRO A 143 3.21 1.59 -3.52
CA PRO A 143 2.10 0.69 -3.23
C PRO A 143 1.43 1.06 -1.90
N ILE A 144 0.10 0.93 -1.82
CA ILE A 144 -0.66 1.29 -0.61
C ILE A 144 -1.93 0.43 -0.50
N ASN A 145 -1.75 -0.76 0.08
CA ASN A 145 -2.71 -1.86 -0.06
C ASN A 145 -3.61 -2.10 1.16
N GLN A 146 -3.66 -1.21 2.15
CA GLN A 146 -4.46 -1.39 3.37
C GLN A 146 -5.93 -1.72 3.06
N SER A 147 -6.53 -1.06 2.06
CA SER A 147 -7.90 -1.35 1.65
C SER A 147 -8.05 -2.68 0.89
N ILE A 148 -7.00 -3.16 0.23
CA ILE A 148 -6.99 -4.49 -0.39
C ILE A 148 -6.88 -5.57 0.71
N GLU A 149 -6.00 -5.37 1.68
CA GLU A 149 -5.83 -6.26 2.84
C GLU A 149 -7.12 -6.41 3.64
N MET A 150 -7.89 -5.32 3.79
CA MET A 150 -9.19 -5.38 4.46
C MET A 150 -10.24 -6.20 3.69
N VAL A 151 -10.19 -6.26 2.35
CA VAL A 151 -11.05 -7.17 1.57
C VAL A 151 -10.75 -8.63 1.93
N ASP A 152 -9.48 -8.99 2.00
CA ASP A 152 -9.05 -10.33 2.38
C ASP A 152 -9.37 -10.63 3.85
N ARG A 153 -9.20 -9.65 4.75
CA ARG A 153 -9.56 -9.80 6.17
C ARG A 153 -11.06 -10.02 6.36
N GLU A 154 -11.91 -9.21 5.73
CA GLU A 154 -13.36 -9.37 5.76
C GLU A 154 -13.76 -10.77 5.29
N MET A 155 -13.18 -11.26 4.18
CA MET A 155 -13.43 -12.58 3.65
C MET A 155 -12.98 -13.69 4.61
N SER A 156 -11.77 -13.58 5.18
CA SER A 156 -11.20 -14.57 6.10
C SER A 156 -12.04 -14.76 7.37
N LEU A 157 -12.71 -13.70 7.81
CA LEU A 157 -13.58 -13.69 8.99
C LEU A 157 -15.06 -13.96 8.65
N ALA A 158 -15.38 -14.25 7.39
CA ALA A 158 -16.75 -14.35 6.89
C ALA A 158 -17.63 -13.14 7.24
N LYS A 159 -17.04 -11.94 7.29
CA LYS A 159 -17.73 -10.66 7.54
C LYS A 159 -18.38 -10.15 6.24
N PRO A 160 -19.36 -9.24 6.35
CA PRO A 160 -19.90 -8.55 5.18
C PRO A 160 -18.78 -7.83 4.40
N PRO A 161 -18.79 -7.88 3.05
CA PRO A 161 -17.69 -7.38 2.21
C PRO A 161 -17.79 -5.85 1.99
N LEU A 162 -17.78 -5.09 3.09
CA LEU A 162 -17.97 -3.64 3.09
C LEU A 162 -16.87 -2.93 2.31
N THR A 163 -15.61 -3.32 2.51
CA THR A 163 -14.47 -2.70 1.82
C THR A 163 -14.52 -3.01 0.33
N ALA A 164 -14.89 -4.24 -0.05
CA ALA A 164 -15.04 -4.59 -1.47
C ALA A 164 -16.11 -3.74 -2.17
N HIS A 165 -17.23 -3.41 -1.50
CA HIS A 165 -18.24 -2.51 -2.05
C HIS A 165 -17.71 -1.09 -2.25
N VAL A 166 -16.99 -0.55 -1.27
CA VAL A 166 -16.35 0.78 -1.38
C VAL A 166 -15.39 0.82 -2.58
N LEU A 167 -14.61 -0.24 -2.79
CA LEU A 167 -13.68 -0.34 -3.91
C LEU A 167 -14.40 -0.53 -5.26
N ALA A 168 -15.50 -1.27 -5.30
CA ALA A 168 -16.33 -1.39 -6.49
C ALA A 168 -16.90 -0.02 -6.91
N ASP A 169 -17.38 0.76 -5.95
CA ASP A 169 -17.86 2.13 -6.19
C ASP A 169 -16.77 3.06 -6.71
N LEU A 170 -15.53 2.91 -6.23
CA LEU A 170 -14.38 3.67 -6.72
C LEU A 170 -14.02 3.29 -8.16
N THR A 171 -14.09 2.01 -8.52
CA THR A 171 -13.77 1.54 -9.88
C THR A 171 -14.88 1.83 -10.89
N GLY A 172 -16.09 2.14 -10.42
CA GLY A 172 -17.30 2.27 -11.24
C GLY A 172 -17.76 0.97 -11.90
N HIS A 173 -17.11 -0.16 -11.60
CA HIS A 173 -17.36 -1.44 -12.27
C HIS A 173 -17.20 -2.62 -11.30
N PRO A 174 -18.30 -3.17 -10.75
CA PRO A 174 -18.22 -4.24 -9.73
C PRO A 174 -17.59 -5.54 -10.24
N ALA A 175 -17.55 -5.74 -11.57
CA ALA A 175 -16.90 -6.89 -12.17
C ALA A 175 -15.36 -6.81 -12.21
N TRP A 176 -14.78 -5.70 -11.75
CA TRP A 176 -13.33 -5.47 -11.70
C TRP A 176 -12.90 -5.24 -10.26
N LYS A 177 -12.10 -6.15 -9.74
CA LYS A 177 -11.70 -6.19 -8.33
C LYS A 177 -10.26 -5.68 -8.19
N PRO A 178 -10.01 -4.64 -7.39
CA PRO A 178 -8.66 -4.15 -7.14
C PRO A 178 -7.81 -5.19 -6.40
N THR A 179 -6.62 -5.49 -6.93
CA THR A 179 -5.62 -6.37 -6.28
C THR A 179 -4.37 -5.60 -5.83
N LEU A 180 -4.13 -4.41 -6.38
CA LEU A 180 -3.03 -3.55 -5.98
C LEU A 180 -3.42 -2.09 -6.14
N PHE A 181 -3.18 -1.30 -5.10
CA PHE A 181 -3.25 0.15 -5.09
C PHE A 181 -1.86 0.75 -5.18
N PHE A 182 -1.73 1.85 -5.91
CA PHE A 182 -0.52 2.64 -5.94
C PHE A 182 -0.83 4.12 -6.10
N GLN A 183 0.13 4.96 -5.72
CA GLN A 183 0.13 6.38 -6.01
C GLN A 183 1.49 6.81 -6.55
N ASP A 184 1.50 7.85 -7.38
CA ASP A 184 2.74 8.45 -7.84
C ASP A 184 3.33 9.40 -6.79
N ARG A 185 4.62 9.70 -6.97
CA ARG A 185 5.29 10.79 -6.26
C ARG A 185 6.34 11.37 -7.18
N LEU A 186 6.33 12.68 -7.33
CA LEU A 186 7.44 13.37 -7.98
C LEU A 186 8.68 13.21 -7.10
N SER A 187 9.78 12.70 -7.66
CA SER A 187 11.06 12.72 -6.97
C SER A 187 11.46 14.19 -6.78
N ARG A 188 11.82 14.59 -5.55
CA ARG A 188 12.51 15.86 -5.37
C ARG A 188 13.90 15.67 -5.96
N LYS A 189 14.30 16.52 -6.91
CA LYS A 189 15.72 16.74 -7.13
C LYS A 189 16.29 17.26 -5.81
N GLU A 190 17.22 16.52 -5.22
CA GLU A 190 18.04 17.09 -4.15
C GLU A 190 18.73 18.31 -4.76
N SER A 191 18.48 19.49 -4.17
CA SER A 191 19.29 20.66 -4.46
C SER A 191 20.70 20.32 -4.00
N THR A 192 21.59 20.09 -4.97
CA THR A 192 23.04 20.03 -4.78
C THR A 192 23.56 21.27 -4.08
#